data_AF-A0A6G4U947-F1
#
_entry.id   AF-A0A6G4U947-F1
#
_cell.length_a   1.000
_cell.length_b   1.000
_cell.length_c   1.000
_cell.angle_alpha   90.00
_cell.angle_beta   90.00
_cell.angle_gamma   90.00
#
_symmetry.space_group_name_H-M   'P 1'
#
loop_
_entity.id
_entity.type
_entity.pdbx_description
1 polymer ?
#
loop_
_entity_poly.entity_id
_entity_poly.type
_entity_poly.pdbx_seq_one_letter_code
_entity_poly.pdbx_strand_id
1 'polypeptide(L)'
;PYPAPPRVPLLGRWLTHYAERARVPGSCLLLPMTGLLTRHWTTGQSHLEDQHLGALLAWIRGEDPTHAELARDARGQLLVPPAGPATDPAFDNRLLAPAMARYDAGVPGAEKEIADLLHTVLHPTWDAVWTGLDLLRELPEAPRAAARWRGDRWSYTGHRDRVRAGEPPQPRRDDAVTAARKLASRERAQAELDAQEALDDPLVMAGRRLTGEAFAGEVTDVVMAYSEGKRPRPRPLLTFRTADTPHAAAGTRVYRDTESGKPQTAEVVSYEPGDPATDTPAELTLRLTDRMGRGKDPDPGSIPDPGERLCFTLFEHSPRGGPGLPDPEDTPWTHGGPPGSLTAESADPPTAEDFL
;
A
#
# COMPACT_ATOMS: atom_id res chain seq x y z
N PRO A 1 20.55 -7.62 -36.15
CA PRO A 1 19.56 -7.79 -35.04
C PRO A 1 18.14 -7.80 -35.62
N TYR A 2 17.47 -8.95 -35.55
CA TYR A 2 16.04 -9.01 -35.90
C TYR A 2 15.24 -8.30 -34.80
N PRO A 3 14.31 -7.38 -35.13
CA PRO A 3 13.47 -6.76 -34.12
C PRO A 3 12.68 -7.86 -33.39
N ALA A 4 12.51 -7.69 -32.08
CA ALA A 4 11.68 -8.61 -31.30
C ALA A 4 10.23 -8.57 -31.84
N PRO A 5 9.47 -9.67 -31.76
CA PRO A 5 8.07 -9.66 -32.17
C PRO A 5 7.27 -8.56 -31.44
N PRO A 6 6.31 -7.88 -32.11
CA PRO A 6 5.49 -6.78 -31.56
C PRO A 6 4.92 -7.01 -30.16
N ARG A 7 4.54 -8.27 -29.89
CA ARG A 7 3.92 -8.69 -28.63
C ARG A 7 4.88 -8.57 -27.44
N VAL A 8 6.19 -8.62 -27.68
CA VAL A 8 7.21 -8.55 -26.64
C VAL A 8 7.34 -7.13 -26.07
N PRO A 9 7.53 -6.06 -26.88
CA PRO A 9 7.43 -4.68 -26.38
C PRO A 9 6.10 -4.37 -25.70
N LEU A 10 4.97 -4.81 -26.28
CA LEU A 10 3.65 -4.60 -25.68
C LEU A 10 3.55 -5.25 -24.29
N LEU A 11 4.01 -6.49 -24.13
CA LEU A 11 4.10 -7.14 -22.82
C LEU A 11 5.00 -6.35 -21.86
N GLY A 12 6.14 -5.84 -22.33
CA GLY A 12 7.04 -5.00 -21.56
C GLY A 12 6.36 -3.74 -21.02
N ARG A 13 5.53 -3.07 -21.83
CA ARG A 13 4.75 -1.88 -21.42
C ARG A 13 3.78 -2.20 -20.28
N TRP A 14 3.08 -3.33 -20.36
CA TRP A 14 2.18 -3.81 -19.31
C TRP A 14 2.93 -4.23 -18.04
N LEU A 15 4.01 -4.98 -18.16
CA LEU A 15 4.85 -5.37 -17.02
C LEU A 15 5.44 -4.15 -16.32
N THR A 16 5.82 -3.12 -17.07
CA THR A 16 6.29 -1.84 -16.53
C THR A 16 5.18 -1.15 -15.74
N HIS A 17 3.95 -1.13 -16.24
CA HIS A 17 2.80 -0.60 -15.50
C HIS A 17 2.57 -1.36 -14.19
N TYR A 18 2.53 -2.69 -14.21
CA TYR A 18 2.37 -3.50 -13.01
C TYR A 18 3.52 -3.32 -12.01
N ALA A 19 4.77 -3.27 -12.49
CA ALA A 19 5.93 -3.05 -11.64
C ALA A 19 5.92 -1.66 -10.97
N GLU A 20 5.54 -0.61 -11.70
CA GLU A 20 5.40 0.73 -11.13
C GLU A 20 4.25 0.79 -10.12
N ARG A 21 3.15 0.08 -10.39
CA ARG A 21 1.99 -0.02 -9.49
C ARG A 21 2.26 -0.86 -8.25
N ALA A 22 3.04 -1.91 -8.33
CA ALA A 22 3.44 -2.72 -7.18
C ALA A 22 4.23 -1.91 -6.13
N ARG A 23 4.88 -0.82 -6.55
CA ARG A 23 5.60 0.11 -5.66
C ARG A 23 4.71 1.21 -5.06
N VAL A 24 3.42 1.26 -5.41
CA VAL A 24 2.49 2.24 -4.84
C VAL A 24 1.81 1.60 -3.65
N PRO A 25 1.99 2.14 -2.42
CA PRO A 25 1.32 1.63 -1.24
C PRO A 25 -0.19 1.54 -1.43
N GLY A 26 -0.79 0.42 -0.98
CA GLY A 26 -2.22 0.17 -1.08
C GLY A 26 -2.70 -0.30 -2.46
N SER A 27 -1.82 -0.36 -3.46
CA SER A 27 -2.10 -1.00 -4.75
C SER A 27 -2.23 -2.52 -4.56
N CYS A 28 -3.23 -3.12 -5.20
CA CYS A 28 -3.51 -4.55 -5.19
C CYS A 28 -3.43 -5.19 -6.59
N LEU A 29 -2.85 -4.50 -7.59
CA LEU A 29 -2.70 -5.03 -8.95
C LEU A 29 -1.68 -6.17 -9.07
N LEU A 30 -0.60 -6.10 -8.28
CA LEU A 30 0.42 -7.14 -8.24
C LEU A 30 0.99 -7.18 -6.83
N LEU A 31 0.74 -8.28 -6.12
CA LEU A 31 1.07 -8.46 -4.71
C LEU A 31 1.94 -9.71 -4.53
N PRO A 32 3.04 -9.63 -3.77
CA PRO A 32 3.79 -10.82 -3.37
C PRO A 32 2.99 -11.60 -2.32
N MET A 33 2.77 -12.89 -2.53
CA MET A 33 2.02 -13.74 -1.60
C MET A 33 2.66 -13.76 -0.21
N THR A 34 3.98 -13.93 -0.12
CA THR A 34 4.73 -13.88 1.15
C THR A 34 4.55 -12.55 1.87
N GLY A 35 4.59 -11.43 1.12
CA GLY A 35 4.35 -10.10 1.65
C GLY A 35 2.92 -9.88 2.15
N LEU A 36 1.89 -10.51 1.55
CA LEU A 36 0.52 -10.44 2.08
C LEU A 36 0.36 -11.27 3.34
N LEU A 37 0.84 -12.51 3.34
CA LEU A 37 0.74 -13.39 4.50
C LEU A 37 1.45 -12.79 5.72
N THR A 38 2.65 -12.25 5.57
CA THR A 38 3.41 -11.62 6.67
C THR A 38 2.77 -10.34 7.23
N ARG A 39 1.77 -9.75 6.55
CA ARG A 39 0.98 -8.65 7.11
C ARG A 39 -0.09 -9.12 8.09
N HIS A 40 -0.52 -10.38 7.99
CA HIS A 40 -1.66 -10.90 8.73
C HIS A 40 -1.28 -11.97 9.76
N TRP A 41 -0.14 -12.63 9.57
CA TRP A 41 0.40 -13.61 10.49
C TRP A 41 1.79 -13.23 10.97
N THR A 42 2.05 -13.45 12.26
CA THR A 42 3.39 -13.33 12.85
C THR A 42 4.01 -14.70 12.98
N THR A 43 5.22 -14.86 12.47
CA THR A 43 6.02 -16.10 12.58
C THR A 43 7.18 -15.90 13.56
N GLY A 44 7.83 -17.01 13.95
CA GLY A 44 9.11 -16.96 14.66
C GLY A 44 10.32 -16.78 13.74
N GLN A 45 10.11 -16.57 12.44
CA GLN A 45 11.16 -16.49 11.42
C GLN A 45 11.70 -15.06 11.30
N SER A 46 12.87 -14.92 10.70
CA SER A 46 13.35 -13.64 10.19
C SER A 46 12.61 -13.24 8.91
N HIS A 47 12.64 -11.94 8.58
CA HIS A 47 12.03 -11.43 7.35
C HIS A 47 12.59 -12.07 6.06
N LEU A 48 13.84 -12.54 6.10
CA LEU A 48 14.46 -13.24 4.98
C LEU A 48 13.90 -14.66 4.83
N GLU A 49 13.73 -15.38 5.94
CA GLU A 49 13.17 -16.73 5.97
C GLU A 49 11.69 -16.72 5.58
N ASP A 50 10.93 -15.68 5.94
CA ASP A 50 9.54 -15.48 5.49
C ASP A 50 9.41 -15.36 3.95
N GLN A 51 10.50 -15.13 3.21
CA GLN A 51 10.47 -15.15 1.74
C GLN A 51 10.34 -16.57 1.18
N HIS A 52 10.55 -17.61 2.00
CA HIS A 52 10.32 -18.99 1.60
C HIS A 52 8.85 -19.37 1.80
N LEU A 53 8.02 -19.20 0.76
CA LEU A 53 6.56 -19.39 0.85
C LEU A 53 6.13 -20.72 1.51
N GLY A 54 6.79 -21.83 1.19
CA GLY A 54 6.47 -23.13 1.79
C GLY A 54 6.74 -23.18 3.30
N ALA A 55 7.79 -22.50 3.77
CA ALA A 55 8.14 -22.46 5.19
C ALA A 55 7.19 -21.52 5.95
N LEU A 56 6.87 -20.37 5.35
CA LEU A 56 5.88 -19.43 5.87
C LEU A 56 4.50 -20.10 6.03
N LEU A 57 4.05 -20.85 5.03
CA LEU A 57 2.78 -21.59 5.11
C LEU A 57 2.80 -22.72 6.14
N ALA A 58 3.96 -23.35 6.38
CA ALA A 58 4.10 -24.33 7.46
C ALA A 58 3.94 -23.67 8.83
N TRP A 59 4.60 -22.53 9.05
CA TRP A 59 4.45 -21.73 10.28
C TRP A 59 3.00 -21.32 10.54
N ILE A 60 2.32 -20.78 9.53
CA ILE A 60 0.92 -20.32 9.66
C ILE A 60 -0.01 -21.48 10.03
N ARG A 61 0.28 -22.69 9.53
CA ARG A 61 -0.51 -23.90 9.82
C ARG A 61 -0.07 -24.63 11.09
N GLY A 62 0.95 -24.15 11.80
CA GLY A 62 1.52 -24.81 12.98
C GLY A 62 2.26 -26.12 12.66
N GLU A 63 2.77 -26.25 11.44
CA GLU A 63 3.58 -27.39 10.98
C GLU A 63 5.08 -27.09 11.13
N ASP A 64 5.93 -28.11 10.95
CA ASP A 64 7.39 -27.96 10.99
C ASP A 64 7.91 -27.29 9.69
N PRO A 65 8.43 -26.06 9.75
CA PRO A 65 8.94 -25.34 8.57
C PRO A 65 10.25 -25.94 8.03
N THR A 66 11.01 -26.67 8.84
CA THR A 66 12.34 -27.17 8.46
C THR A 66 12.25 -28.20 7.33
N HIS A 67 11.12 -28.89 7.21
CA HIS A 67 10.86 -29.77 6.07
C HIS A 67 10.86 -28.98 4.75
N ALA A 68 10.18 -27.83 4.71
CA ALA A 68 10.13 -27.01 3.51
C ALA A 68 11.51 -26.42 3.17
N GLU A 69 12.32 -26.08 4.17
CA GLU A 69 13.63 -25.44 3.99
C GLU A 69 14.74 -26.43 3.60
N LEU A 70 14.72 -27.63 4.17
CA LEU A 70 15.89 -28.52 4.18
C LEU A 70 15.65 -29.88 3.53
N ALA A 71 14.40 -30.32 3.37
CA ALA A 71 14.15 -31.67 2.90
C ALA A 71 14.58 -31.83 1.44
N ARG A 72 15.34 -32.90 1.18
CA ARG A 72 15.88 -33.23 -0.14
C ARG A 72 15.57 -34.66 -0.53
N ASP A 73 15.45 -34.88 -1.83
CA ASP A 73 15.36 -36.22 -2.39
C ASP A 73 16.72 -36.94 -2.40
N ALA A 74 16.73 -38.20 -2.84
CA ALA A 74 17.96 -39.01 -2.94
C ALA A 74 18.99 -38.45 -3.94
N ARG A 75 18.60 -37.50 -4.81
CA ARG A 75 19.45 -36.83 -5.79
C ARG A 75 19.93 -35.46 -5.30
N GLY A 76 19.56 -35.08 -4.08
CA GLY A 76 19.93 -33.81 -3.44
C GLY A 76 19.09 -32.62 -3.91
N GLN A 77 17.96 -32.82 -4.58
CA GLN A 77 17.03 -31.76 -4.97
C GLN A 77 16.08 -31.43 -3.83
N LEU A 78 15.72 -30.16 -3.66
CA LEU A 78 14.73 -29.76 -2.65
C LEU A 78 13.36 -30.39 -2.94
N LEU A 79 12.71 -30.89 -1.89
CA LEU A 79 11.33 -31.40 -1.97
C LEU A 79 10.32 -30.26 -2.08
N VAL A 80 10.63 -29.10 -1.51
CA VAL A 80 9.86 -27.86 -1.62
C VAL A 80 10.73 -26.81 -2.29
N PRO A 81 10.62 -26.64 -3.61
CA PRO A 81 11.40 -25.65 -4.34
C PRO A 81 11.10 -24.22 -3.87
N PRO A 82 12.09 -23.30 -3.89
CA PRO A 82 11.88 -21.92 -3.47
C PRO A 82 10.93 -21.19 -4.42
N ALA A 83 9.93 -20.53 -3.85
CA ALA A 83 8.97 -19.70 -4.57
C ALA A 83 9.52 -18.28 -4.76
N GLY A 84 10.45 -18.07 -5.69
CA GLY A 84 11.02 -16.73 -5.88
C GLY A 84 12.10 -16.62 -6.96
N PRO A 85 12.69 -15.43 -7.13
CA PRO A 85 13.76 -15.18 -8.10
C PRO A 85 15.07 -15.89 -7.73
N ALA A 86 15.23 -16.31 -6.48
CA ALA A 86 16.32 -17.16 -6.03
C ALA A 86 15.95 -18.63 -6.32
N THR A 87 16.49 -19.16 -7.41
CA THR A 87 16.34 -20.56 -7.81
C THR A 87 17.29 -21.47 -7.03
N ASP A 88 17.00 -22.78 -6.96
CA ASP A 88 17.91 -23.77 -6.35
C ASP A 88 19.11 -24.02 -7.30
N PRO A 89 20.34 -23.67 -6.91
CA PRO A 89 21.51 -23.89 -7.75
C PRO A 89 21.75 -25.38 -8.07
N ALA A 90 21.29 -26.30 -7.22
CA ALA A 90 21.39 -27.73 -7.49
C ALA A 90 20.48 -28.17 -8.64
N PHE A 91 19.28 -27.60 -8.74
CA PHE A 91 18.36 -27.81 -9.87
C PHE A 91 18.94 -27.18 -11.15
N ASP A 92 19.32 -25.91 -11.07
CA ASP A 92 19.80 -25.15 -12.23
C ASP A 92 21.02 -25.80 -12.88
N ASN A 93 22.04 -26.13 -12.07
CA ASN A 93 23.32 -26.61 -12.59
C ASN A 93 23.30 -28.10 -12.97
N ARG A 94 22.54 -28.93 -12.24
CA ARG A 94 22.61 -30.39 -12.42
C ARG A 94 21.49 -30.95 -13.29
N LEU A 95 20.37 -30.24 -13.42
CA LEU A 95 19.20 -30.69 -14.18
C LEU A 95 18.91 -29.76 -15.36
N LEU A 96 18.68 -28.47 -15.10
CA LEU A 96 18.22 -27.54 -16.13
C LEU A 96 19.30 -27.24 -17.18
N ALA A 97 20.53 -26.89 -16.76
CA ALA A 97 21.61 -26.56 -17.68
C ALA A 97 21.97 -27.71 -18.65
N PRO A 98 22.08 -28.99 -18.20
CA PRO A 98 22.23 -30.12 -19.12
C PRO A 98 21.07 -30.30 -20.11
N ALA A 99 19.81 -30.09 -19.66
CA ALA A 99 18.64 -30.18 -20.53
C ALA A 99 18.64 -29.05 -21.59
N MET A 100 19.02 -27.83 -21.20
CA MET A 100 19.21 -26.71 -22.13
C MET A 100 20.31 -27.01 -23.16
N ALA A 101 21.45 -27.56 -22.75
CA ALA A 101 22.51 -27.93 -23.68
C ALA A 101 22.06 -28.99 -24.70
N ARG A 102 21.20 -29.93 -24.30
CA ARG A 102 20.58 -30.92 -25.21
C ARG A 102 19.61 -30.27 -26.18
N TYR A 103 18.82 -29.29 -25.70
CA TYR A 103 17.91 -28.52 -26.55
C TYR A 103 18.67 -27.71 -27.60
N ASP A 104 19.73 -27.01 -27.19
CA ASP A 104 20.59 -26.23 -28.09
C ASP A 104 21.30 -27.13 -29.12
N ALA A 105 21.61 -28.37 -28.76
CA ALA A 105 22.16 -29.38 -29.67
C ALA A 105 21.10 -30.01 -30.60
N GLY A 106 19.84 -29.60 -30.52
CA GLY A 106 18.75 -30.11 -31.36
C GLY A 106 18.35 -31.56 -31.06
N VAL A 107 18.61 -32.05 -29.83
CA VAL A 107 18.27 -33.42 -29.45
C VAL A 107 16.73 -33.58 -29.42
N PRO A 108 16.16 -34.55 -30.14
CA PRO A 108 14.72 -34.79 -30.10
C PRO A 108 14.20 -35.05 -28.68
N GLY A 109 13.15 -34.34 -28.28
CA GLY A 109 12.54 -34.46 -26.96
C GLY A 109 13.15 -33.57 -25.86
N ALA A 110 14.24 -32.85 -26.13
CA ALA A 110 14.86 -31.98 -25.13
C ALA A 110 13.97 -30.80 -24.69
N GLU A 111 13.11 -30.28 -25.59
CA GLU A 111 12.12 -29.25 -25.22
C GLU A 111 11.13 -29.77 -24.17
N LYS A 112 10.64 -31.01 -24.37
CA LYS A 112 9.76 -31.66 -23.40
C LYS A 112 10.47 -31.94 -22.08
N GLU A 113 11.73 -32.35 -22.13
CA GLU A 113 12.56 -32.55 -20.94
C GLU A 113 12.68 -31.26 -20.11
N ILE A 114 12.90 -30.11 -20.76
CA ILE A 114 12.91 -28.80 -20.09
C ILE A 114 11.54 -28.49 -19.49
N ALA A 115 10.46 -28.68 -20.26
CA ALA A 115 9.11 -28.41 -19.78
C ALA A 115 8.74 -29.27 -18.56
N ASP A 116 9.08 -30.56 -18.59
CA ASP A 116 8.85 -31.50 -17.49
C ASP A 116 9.65 -31.08 -16.24
N LEU A 117 10.92 -30.69 -16.39
CA LEU A 117 11.74 -30.18 -15.29
C LEU A 117 11.16 -28.89 -14.69
N LEU A 118 10.81 -27.90 -15.51
CA LEU A 118 10.21 -26.65 -15.03
C LEU A 118 8.87 -26.90 -14.33
N HIS A 119 8.06 -27.84 -14.81
CA HIS A 119 6.82 -28.21 -14.16
C HIS A 119 7.05 -28.72 -12.73
N THR A 120 8.11 -29.52 -12.49
CA THR A 120 8.42 -30.02 -11.13
C THR A 120 8.75 -28.92 -10.11
N VAL A 121 9.25 -27.78 -10.56
CA VAL A 121 9.62 -26.66 -9.68
C VAL A 121 8.56 -25.55 -9.60
N LEU A 122 7.80 -25.34 -10.69
CA LEU A 122 6.78 -24.30 -10.76
C LEU A 122 5.43 -24.75 -10.17
N HIS A 123 5.04 -26.01 -10.38
CA HIS A 123 3.73 -26.49 -9.93
C HIS A 123 3.56 -26.47 -8.40
N PRO A 124 4.54 -26.92 -7.58
CA PRO A 124 4.41 -26.82 -6.12
C PRO A 124 4.27 -25.37 -5.64
N THR A 125 4.98 -24.44 -6.27
CA THR A 125 4.86 -23.00 -5.96
C THR A 125 3.47 -22.48 -6.29
N TRP A 126 2.90 -22.89 -7.43
CA TRP A 126 1.54 -22.54 -7.82
C TRP A 126 0.51 -23.02 -6.79
N ASP A 127 0.60 -24.27 -6.35
CA ASP A 127 -0.30 -24.83 -5.34
C ASP A 127 -0.15 -24.14 -3.98
N ALA A 128 1.08 -23.78 -3.59
CA ALA A 128 1.35 -23.00 -2.39
C ALA A 128 0.72 -21.60 -2.45
N VAL A 129 0.74 -20.94 -3.62
CA VAL A 129 0.06 -19.65 -3.81
C VAL A 129 -1.46 -19.80 -3.64
N TRP A 130 -2.07 -20.87 -4.17
CA TRP A 130 -3.50 -21.11 -3.94
C TRP A 130 -3.83 -21.38 -2.48
N THR A 131 -2.99 -22.15 -1.79
CA THR A 131 -3.13 -22.39 -0.34
C THR A 131 -3.06 -21.07 0.43
N GLY A 132 -2.10 -20.19 0.10
CA GLY A 132 -2.02 -18.85 0.69
C GLY A 132 -3.23 -17.98 0.39
N LEU A 133 -3.79 -18.06 -0.82
CA LEU A 133 -5.00 -17.32 -1.18
C LEU A 133 -6.22 -17.80 -0.40
N ASP A 134 -6.34 -19.11 -0.16
CA ASP A 134 -7.44 -19.66 0.62
C ASP A 134 -7.36 -19.20 2.08
N LEU A 135 -6.17 -19.14 2.68
CA LEU A 135 -5.95 -18.53 4.00
C LEU A 135 -6.36 -17.05 4.03
N LEU A 136 -5.95 -16.27 3.01
CA LEU A 136 -6.30 -14.85 2.93
C LEU A 136 -7.81 -14.62 2.78
N ARG A 137 -8.55 -15.54 2.16
CA ARG A 137 -10.00 -15.46 2.01
C ARG A 137 -10.78 -15.71 3.30
N GLU A 138 -10.15 -16.30 4.31
CA GLU A 138 -10.75 -16.48 5.63
C GLU A 138 -10.76 -15.17 6.44
N LEU A 139 -9.95 -14.17 6.03
CA LEU A 139 -9.88 -12.87 6.69
C LEU A 139 -11.07 -11.99 6.30
N PRO A 140 -11.61 -11.19 7.25
CA PRO A 140 -12.66 -10.22 6.93
C PRO A 140 -12.12 -9.13 5.99
N GLU A 141 -12.92 -8.74 5.01
CA GLU A 141 -12.56 -7.65 4.10
C GLU A 141 -12.54 -6.31 4.87
N ALA A 142 -11.44 -5.58 4.73
CA ALA A 142 -11.30 -4.26 5.33
C ALA A 142 -12.25 -3.23 4.66
N PRO A 143 -12.96 -2.38 5.42
CA PRO A 143 -13.94 -1.43 4.88
C PRO A 143 -13.43 -0.57 3.70
N ARG A 144 -12.14 -0.19 3.72
CA ARG A 144 -11.55 0.69 2.69
C ARG A 144 -10.88 -0.06 1.54
N ALA A 145 -10.83 -1.40 1.56
CA ALA A 145 -10.27 -2.22 0.49
C ALA A 145 -10.93 -1.94 -0.86
N ALA A 146 -12.26 -1.84 -0.90
CA ALA A 146 -13.02 -1.54 -2.13
C ALA A 146 -12.67 -0.17 -2.75
N ALA A 147 -12.28 0.82 -1.95
CA ALA A 147 -11.84 2.12 -2.47
C ALA A 147 -10.47 1.99 -3.16
N ARG A 148 -9.52 1.28 -2.55
CA ARG A 148 -8.20 1.00 -3.13
C ARG A 148 -8.32 0.23 -4.44
N TRP A 149 -9.14 -0.82 -4.48
CA TRP A 149 -9.42 -1.59 -5.70
C TRP A 149 -9.99 -0.73 -6.83
N ARG A 150 -10.92 0.20 -6.52
CA ARG A 150 -11.42 1.15 -7.52
C ARG A 150 -10.31 2.02 -8.09
N GLY A 151 -9.38 2.51 -7.26
CA GLY A 151 -8.21 3.26 -7.69
C GLY A 151 -7.33 2.49 -8.68
N ASP A 152 -7.10 1.21 -8.40
CA ASP A 152 -6.35 0.32 -9.29
C ASP A 152 -7.05 0.07 -10.62
N ARG A 153 -8.37 -0.12 -10.60
CA ARG A 153 -9.17 -0.24 -11.83
C ARG A 153 -9.06 1.02 -12.70
N TRP A 154 -9.07 2.20 -12.09
CA TRP A 154 -8.85 3.46 -12.81
C TRP A 154 -7.45 3.53 -13.40
N SER A 155 -6.43 3.10 -12.64
CA SER A 155 -5.05 3.06 -13.12
C SER A 155 -4.86 2.13 -14.31
N TYR A 156 -5.39 0.90 -14.22
CA TYR A 156 -5.39 -0.09 -15.28
C TYR A 156 -6.11 0.43 -16.53
N THR A 157 -7.31 1.00 -16.35
CA THR A 157 -8.11 1.55 -17.45
C THR A 157 -7.39 2.69 -18.14
N GLY A 158 -6.81 3.62 -17.38
CA GLY A 158 -6.01 4.70 -17.93
C GLY A 158 -4.78 4.19 -18.70
N HIS A 159 -4.08 3.18 -18.21
CA HIS A 159 -2.95 2.60 -18.95
C HIS A 159 -3.40 1.91 -20.25
N ARG A 160 -4.47 1.10 -20.19
CA ARG A 160 -5.08 0.47 -21.38
C ARG A 160 -5.40 1.50 -22.45
N ASP A 161 -6.00 2.62 -22.06
CA ASP A 161 -6.46 3.66 -22.99
C ASP A 161 -5.28 4.38 -23.63
N ARG A 162 -4.20 4.64 -22.88
CA ARG A 162 -2.94 5.18 -23.43
C ARG A 162 -2.28 4.24 -24.44
N VAL A 163 -2.23 2.94 -24.14
CA VAL A 163 -1.71 1.93 -25.07
C VAL A 163 -2.54 1.91 -26.35
N ARG A 164 -3.87 1.89 -26.23
CA ARG A 164 -4.78 1.91 -27.39
C ARG A 164 -4.70 3.19 -28.22
N ALA A 165 -4.42 4.32 -27.58
CA ALA A 165 -4.21 5.60 -28.27
C ALA A 165 -2.86 5.67 -29.01
N GLY A 166 -2.00 4.66 -28.87
CA GLY A 166 -0.66 4.66 -29.44
C GLY A 166 0.26 5.69 -28.80
N GLU A 167 0.02 6.02 -27.52
CA GLU A 167 0.96 6.86 -26.79
C GLU A 167 2.33 6.20 -26.75
N PRO A 168 3.42 6.99 -26.77
CA PRO A 168 4.78 6.46 -26.64
C PRO A 168 4.94 5.55 -25.42
N PRO A 169 5.83 4.55 -25.48
CA PRO A 169 6.16 3.70 -24.34
C PRO A 169 6.71 4.54 -23.18
N GLN A 170 6.60 3.99 -21.96
CA GLN A 170 7.18 4.61 -20.78
C GLN A 170 8.70 4.73 -20.96
N PRO A 171 9.30 5.89 -20.63
CA PRO A 171 10.75 6.04 -20.76
C PRO A 171 11.47 5.10 -19.80
N ARG A 172 12.65 4.63 -20.21
CA ARG A 172 13.50 3.76 -19.37
C ARG A 172 13.96 4.48 -18.10
N ARG A 173 14.15 5.80 -18.18
CA ARG A 173 14.54 6.67 -17.07
C ARG A 173 13.58 7.83 -16.99
N ASP A 174 13.02 8.04 -15.80
CA ASP A 174 12.21 9.22 -15.54
C ASP A 174 13.10 10.48 -15.52
N ASP A 175 12.58 11.58 -16.05
CA ASP A 175 13.14 12.90 -15.78
C ASP A 175 12.93 13.29 -14.30
N ALA A 176 13.64 14.32 -13.84
CA ALA A 176 13.61 14.75 -12.44
C ALA A 176 12.20 15.12 -11.95
N VAL A 177 11.39 15.79 -12.78
CA VAL A 177 10.03 16.22 -12.40
C VAL A 177 9.11 15.01 -12.35
N THR A 178 9.19 14.09 -13.32
CA THR A 178 8.43 12.84 -13.34
C THR A 178 8.78 11.97 -12.14
N ALA A 179 10.07 11.82 -11.82
CA ALA A 179 10.53 11.08 -10.65
C ALA A 179 10.00 11.70 -9.34
N ALA A 180 10.09 13.03 -9.19
CA ALA A 180 9.57 13.75 -8.03
C ALA A 180 8.05 13.62 -7.90
N ARG A 181 7.30 13.70 -9.01
CA ARG A 181 5.84 13.49 -9.03
C ARG A 181 5.48 12.07 -8.58
N LYS A 182 6.20 11.05 -9.06
CA LYS A 182 6.00 9.66 -8.64
C LYS A 182 6.31 9.48 -7.15
N LEU A 183 7.39 10.07 -6.64
CA LEU A 183 7.74 10.01 -5.22
C LEU A 183 6.67 10.66 -4.35
N ALA A 184 6.27 11.89 -4.65
CA ALA A 184 5.22 12.61 -3.90
C ALA A 184 3.86 11.87 -3.95
N SER A 185 3.57 11.18 -5.05
CA SER A 185 2.39 10.32 -5.16
C SER A 185 2.48 9.08 -4.25
N ARG A 186 3.66 8.43 -4.19
CA ARG A 186 3.91 7.27 -3.32
C ARG A 186 3.88 7.63 -1.84
N GLU A 187 4.45 8.78 -1.46
CA GLU A 187 4.40 9.28 -0.07
C GLU A 187 2.96 9.54 0.37
N ARG A 188 2.15 10.16 -0.50
CA ARG A 188 0.72 10.36 -0.23
C ARG A 188 -0.02 9.04 -0.10
N ALA A 189 0.24 8.10 -1.01
CA ALA A 189 -0.37 6.77 -0.96
C ALA A 189 0.05 5.99 0.30
N GLN A 190 1.29 6.15 0.78
CA GLN A 190 1.75 5.57 2.05
C GLN A 190 0.97 6.16 3.22
N ALA A 191 0.92 7.48 3.32
CA ALA A 191 0.22 8.15 4.42
C ALA A 191 -1.29 7.86 4.40
N GLU A 192 -1.89 7.76 3.22
CA GLU A 192 -3.28 7.32 3.05
C GLU A 192 -3.44 5.87 3.49
N LEU A 193 -2.59 4.94 3.03
CA LEU A 193 -2.64 3.54 3.44
C LEU A 193 -2.55 3.38 4.97
N ASP A 194 -1.56 4.02 5.59
CA ASP A 194 -1.31 3.95 7.02
C ASP A 194 -2.52 4.46 7.83
N ALA A 195 -3.15 5.54 7.36
CA ALA A 195 -4.35 6.08 7.99
C ALA A 195 -5.54 5.13 7.82
N GLN A 196 -5.74 4.57 6.63
CA GLN A 196 -6.83 3.64 6.37
C GLN A 196 -6.69 2.36 7.18
N GLU A 197 -5.49 1.81 7.30
CA GLU A 197 -5.22 0.62 8.12
C GLU A 197 -5.47 0.87 9.60
N ALA A 198 -5.06 2.03 10.13
CA ALA A 198 -5.38 2.40 11.51
C ALA A 198 -6.90 2.53 11.73
N LEU A 199 -7.65 3.00 10.74
CA LEU A 199 -9.12 3.14 10.87
C LEU A 199 -9.86 1.81 10.70
N ASP A 200 -9.31 0.89 9.90
CA ASP A 200 -9.93 -0.40 9.60
C ASP A 200 -9.56 -1.48 10.65
N ASP A 201 -8.41 -1.38 11.31
CA ASP A 201 -7.91 -2.35 12.29
C ASP A 201 -7.76 -1.75 13.71
N PRO A 202 -8.55 -2.20 14.70
CA PRO A 202 -8.45 -1.74 16.08
C PRO A 202 -7.08 -1.92 16.75
N LEU A 203 -6.31 -2.94 16.38
CA LEU A 203 -4.97 -3.18 16.93
C LEU A 203 -3.96 -2.18 16.37
N VAL A 204 -4.08 -1.84 15.08
CA VAL A 204 -3.27 -0.77 14.48
C VAL A 204 -3.63 0.57 15.12
N MET A 205 -4.92 0.86 15.34
CA MET A 205 -5.35 2.06 16.07
C MET A 205 -4.81 2.09 17.51
N ALA A 206 -4.83 0.96 18.21
CA ALA A 206 -4.29 0.86 19.57
C ALA A 206 -2.81 1.24 19.61
N GLY A 207 -2.01 0.80 18.63
CA GLY A 207 -0.63 1.24 18.47
C GLY A 207 -0.50 2.76 18.31
N ARG A 208 -1.34 3.38 17.47
CA ARG A 208 -1.38 4.85 17.29
C ARG A 208 -1.80 5.60 18.56
N ARG A 209 -2.67 5.01 19.39
CA ARG A 209 -3.06 5.58 20.69
C ARG A 209 -1.92 5.55 21.69
N LEU A 210 -1.18 4.44 21.74
CA LEU A 210 0.00 4.29 22.61
C LEU A 210 1.13 5.28 22.25
N THR A 211 1.29 5.61 20.96
CA THR A 211 2.28 6.60 20.52
C THR A 211 1.79 8.05 20.63
N GLY A 212 0.55 8.28 21.10
CA GLY A 212 -0.04 9.61 21.24
C GLY A 212 -0.51 10.25 19.92
N GLU A 213 -0.59 9.47 18.84
CA GLU A 213 -1.05 9.91 17.51
C GLU A 213 -2.57 9.76 17.30
N ALA A 214 -3.25 9.11 18.25
CA ALA A 214 -4.70 9.02 18.33
C ALA A 214 -5.15 8.96 19.80
N PHE A 215 -6.42 9.19 20.05
CA PHE A 215 -7.01 9.02 21.36
C PHE A 215 -8.49 8.64 21.26
N ALA A 216 -8.94 7.78 22.17
CA ALA A 216 -10.32 7.35 22.30
C ALA A 216 -10.86 7.71 23.68
N GLY A 217 -12.14 8.01 23.76
CA GLY A 217 -12.73 8.56 24.97
C GLY A 217 -14.21 8.83 24.82
N GLU A 218 -14.76 9.62 25.73
CA GLU A 218 -16.17 9.93 25.84
C GLU A 218 -16.40 11.44 25.70
N VAL A 219 -17.43 11.83 24.94
CA VAL A 219 -17.92 13.20 24.92
C VAL A 219 -18.73 13.44 26.19
N THR A 220 -18.33 14.40 27.02
CA THR A 220 -18.95 14.67 28.31
C THR A 220 -19.92 15.84 28.27
N ASP A 221 -19.63 16.82 27.42
CA ASP A 221 -20.49 17.99 27.22
C ASP A 221 -20.32 18.53 25.79
N VAL A 222 -21.35 19.19 25.30
CA VAL A 222 -21.39 19.81 23.96
C VAL A 222 -22.04 21.18 24.04
N VAL A 223 -21.24 22.21 23.79
CA VAL A 223 -21.69 23.59 23.77
C VAL A 223 -21.72 24.11 22.34
N MET A 224 -22.90 24.48 21.86
CA MET A 224 -23.04 25.12 20.55
C MET A 224 -22.37 26.49 20.52
N ALA A 225 -21.47 26.68 19.55
CA ALA A 225 -20.87 27.97 19.23
C ALA A 225 -20.87 28.21 17.72
N TYR A 226 -20.60 29.45 17.31
CA TYR A 226 -20.64 29.87 15.90
C TYR A 226 -19.41 30.70 15.55
N SER A 227 -18.97 30.60 14.29
CA SER A 227 -17.89 31.44 13.76
C SER A 227 -18.33 32.89 13.63
N GLU A 228 -17.39 33.81 13.81
CA GLU A 228 -17.60 35.24 13.55
C GLU A 228 -17.73 35.53 12.04
N GLY A 229 -18.58 36.49 11.67
CA GLY A 229 -18.73 36.96 10.29
C GLY A 229 -20.19 37.14 9.83
N LYS A 230 -20.36 37.65 8.60
CA LYS A 230 -21.68 38.03 8.03
C LYS A 230 -22.66 36.85 7.90
N ARG A 231 -22.14 35.62 7.84
CA ARG A 231 -22.92 34.37 7.83
C ARG A 231 -22.27 33.38 8.81
N PRO A 232 -22.65 33.42 10.10
CA PRO A 232 -22.08 32.56 11.13
C PRO A 232 -22.25 31.08 10.77
N ARG A 233 -21.18 30.29 10.97
CA ARG A 233 -21.16 28.83 10.75
C ARG A 233 -21.07 28.11 12.08
N PRO A 234 -21.74 26.95 12.28
CA PRO A 234 -21.57 26.15 13.48
C PRO A 234 -20.11 25.81 13.79
N ARG A 235 -19.73 25.95 15.06
CA ARG A 235 -18.41 25.67 15.67
C ARG A 235 -18.59 25.11 17.08
N PRO A 236 -19.37 24.02 17.27
CA PRO A 236 -19.61 23.46 18.60
C PRO A 236 -18.29 23.05 19.27
N LEU A 237 -18.27 23.21 20.59
CA LEU A 237 -17.20 22.81 21.47
C LEU A 237 -17.61 21.52 22.17
N LEU A 238 -16.77 20.51 22.09
CA LEU A 238 -16.93 19.21 22.73
C LEU A 238 -15.96 19.14 23.90
N THR A 239 -16.45 18.84 25.09
CA THR A 239 -15.59 18.45 26.22
C THR A 239 -15.41 16.94 26.17
N PHE A 240 -14.17 16.49 26.02
CA PHE A 240 -13.82 15.11 25.72
C PHE A 240 -12.91 14.53 26.80
N ARG A 241 -13.29 13.40 27.39
CA ARG A 241 -12.53 12.73 28.44
C ARG A 241 -11.86 11.48 27.88
N THR A 242 -10.56 11.32 28.09
CA THR A 242 -9.78 10.19 27.60
C THR A 242 -8.78 9.67 28.63
N ALA A 243 -8.49 8.37 28.59
CA ALA A 243 -7.41 7.76 29.36
C ALA A 243 -6.09 7.73 28.59
N ASP A 244 -6.10 8.13 27.31
CA ASP A 244 -4.91 8.17 26.48
C ASP A 244 -4.10 9.46 26.75
N THR A 245 -2.83 9.47 26.33
CA THR A 245 -1.93 10.62 26.44
C THR A 245 -1.56 11.17 25.06
N PRO A 246 -2.52 11.79 24.33
CA PRO A 246 -2.27 12.27 22.98
C PRO A 246 -1.30 13.45 22.97
N HIS A 247 -0.59 13.62 21.84
CA HIS A 247 0.21 14.82 21.56
C HIS A 247 -0.66 16.01 21.10
N ALA A 248 -1.77 16.24 21.80
CA ALA A 248 -2.84 17.17 21.45
C ALA A 248 -2.59 18.57 22.03
N ALA A 249 -1.54 19.25 21.59
CA ALA A 249 -1.34 20.66 21.93
C ALA A 249 -2.51 21.55 21.43
N ALA A 250 -2.75 22.68 22.10
CA ALA A 250 -3.75 23.64 21.63
C ALA A 250 -3.43 24.14 20.21
N GLY A 251 -4.45 24.25 19.37
CA GLY A 251 -4.36 24.56 17.93
C GLY A 251 -4.11 23.35 17.03
N THR A 252 -3.82 22.17 17.59
CA THR A 252 -3.66 20.94 16.80
C THR A 252 -4.97 20.54 16.15
N ARG A 253 -4.92 20.12 14.88
CA ARG A 253 -6.06 19.56 14.17
C ARG A 253 -6.19 18.07 14.48
N VAL A 254 -7.40 17.64 14.75
CA VAL A 254 -7.75 16.24 14.97
C VAL A 254 -8.90 15.83 14.05
N TYR A 255 -9.00 14.54 13.77
CA TYR A 255 -9.91 14.00 12.78
C TYR A 255 -10.65 12.81 13.37
N ARG A 256 -11.97 12.73 13.16
CA ARG A 256 -12.74 11.53 13.45
C ARG A 256 -13.37 10.98 12.19
N ASP A 257 -13.50 9.66 12.14
CA ASP A 257 -14.28 9.01 11.10
C ASP A 257 -15.78 9.25 11.35
N THR A 258 -16.57 9.26 10.28
CA THR A 258 -18.02 9.45 10.38
C THR A 258 -18.74 8.39 9.56
N GLU A 259 -20.02 8.15 9.85
CA GLU A 259 -20.85 7.20 9.08
C GLU A 259 -20.91 7.54 7.58
N SER A 260 -20.69 8.81 7.21
CA SER A 260 -20.64 9.25 5.82
C SER A 260 -19.37 8.80 5.06
N GLY A 261 -18.41 8.19 5.76
CA GLY A 261 -17.10 7.78 5.24
C GLY A 261 -16.16 8.95 4.94
N LYS A 262 -16.50 10.17 5.37
CA LYS A 262 -15.65 11.37 5.24
C LYS A 262 -15.18 11.81 6.62
N PRO A 263 -13.88 12.12 6.79
CA PRO A 263 -13.38 12.62 8.06
C PRO A 263 -14.05 13.95 8.42
N GLN A 264 -14.40 14.10 9.69
CA GLN A 264 -14.75 15.38 10.29
C GLN A 264 -13.55 15.92 11.06
N THR A 265 -13.24 17.20 10.84
CA THR A 265 -12.12 17.92 11.44
C THR A 265 -12.57 18.65 12.71
N ALA A 266 -11.77 18.52 13.77
CA ALA A 266 -11.83 19.38 14.95
C ALA A 266 -10.47 20.05 15.23
N GLU A 267 -10.49 21.10 16.05
CA GLU A 267 -9.32 21.81 16.55
C GLU A 267 -9.27 21.68 18.07
N VAL A 268 -8.10 21.35 18.62
CA VAL A 268 -7.90 21.33 20.08
C VAL A 268 -7.85 22.76 20.61
N VAL A 269 -8.81 23.12 21.45
CA VAL A 269 -8.88 24.45 22.09
C VAL A 269 -8.08 24.46 23.39
N SER A 270 -8.22 23.42 24.20
CA SER A 270 -7.46 23.20 25.42
C SER A 270 -7.23 21.71 25.63
N TYR A 271 -6.16 21.40 26.35
CA TYR A 271 -5.79 20.05 26.76
C TYR A 271 -5.27 20.10 28.20
N GLU A 272 -5.97 19.41 29.08
CA GLU A 272 -5.57 19.19 30.46
C GLU A 272 -5.11 17.73 30.57
N PRO A 273 -3.79 17.48 30.62
CA PRO A 273 -3.28 16.13 30.69
C PRO A 273 -3.75 15.46 31.99
N GLY A 274 -4.11 14.19 31.88
CA GLY A 274 -4.43 13.36 33.03
C GLY A 274 -3.20 13.16 33.93
N ASP A 275 -3.47 12.74 35.16
CA ASP A 275 -2.42 12.40 36.13
C ASP A 275 -2.48 10.89 36.42
N PRO A 276 -1.50 10.12 35.92
CA PRO A 276 -1.43 8.68 36.15
C PRO A 276 -1.29 8.31 37.63
N ALA A 277 -0.73 9.20 38.46
CA ALA A 277 -0.56 8.92 39.89
C ALA A 277 -1.87 9.00 40.67
N THR A 278 -2.84 9.77 40.17
CA THR A 278 -4.16 9.95 40.79
C THR A 278 -5.28 9.26 40.01
N ASP A 279 -4.96 8.53 38.94
CA ASP A 279 -5.91 7.91 38.00
C ASP A 279 -6.90 8.93 37.42
N THR A 280 -6.45 10.18 37.27
CA THR A 280 -7.25 11.27 36.73
C THR A 280 -7.15 11.23 35.20
N PRO A 281 -8.26 11.03 34.46
CA PRO A 281 -8.23 11.02 33.00
C PRO A 281 -7.94 12.41 32.44
N ALA A 282 -7.41 12.46 31.23
CA ALA A 282 -7.18 13.71 30.53
C ALA A 282 -8.50 14.30 29.98
N GLU A 283 -8.57 15.63 29.93
CA GLU A 283 -9.71 16.36 29.39
C GLU A 283 -9.28 17.27 28.23
N LEU A 284 -10.04 17.24 27.13
CA LEU A 284 -9.80 18.06 25.93
C LEU A 284 -11.04 18.86 25.60
N THR A 285 -10.88 20.12 25.23
CA THR A 285 -11.95 20.87 24.54
C THR A 285 -11.66 20.86 23.04
N LEU A 286 -12.56 20.29 22.24
CA LEU A 286 -12.43 20.16 20.79
C LEU A 286 -13.47 21.02 20.07
N ARG A 287 -13.05 21.84 19.12
CA ARG A 287 -13.95 22.64 18.28
C ARG A 287 -14.18 21.96 16.94
N LEU A 288 -15.40 21.52 16.63
CA LEU A 288 -15.70 20.99 15.29
C LEU A 288 -15.69 22.11 14.25
N THR A 289 -15.11 21.86 13.08
CA THR A 289 -14.88 22.90 12.06
C THR A 289 -15.61 22.67 10.74
N ASP A 290 -15.88 21.41 10.38
CA ASP A 290 -16.50 21.03 9.12
C ASP A 290 -17.56 19.90 9.28
N ARG A 291 -18.12 19.46 8.15
CA ARG A 291 -19.07 18.33 8.03
C ARG A 291 -20.36 18.42 8.87
N MET A 292 -20.79 19.64 9.22
CA MET A 292 -22.07 19.92 9.89
C MET A 292 -23.12 20.50 8.95
N GLY A 293 -23.11 20.11 7.68
CA GLY A 293 -24.01 20.66 6.67
C GLY A 293 -23.64 22.06 6.17
N ARG A 294 -24.52 22.61 5.31
CA ARG A 294 -24.36 23.95 4.70
C ARG A 294 -25.22 25.02 5.38
N GLY A 295 -26.06 24.63 6.33
CA GLY A 295 -27.01 25.50 7.03
C GLY A 295 -26.39 26.26 8.21
N LYS A 296 -27.26 26.99 8.91
CA LYS A 296 -26.98 27.54 10.25
C LYS A 296 -27.18 26.46 11.30
N ASP A 297 -28.14 25.57 11.09
CA ASP A 297 -28.37 24.42 11.95
C ASP A 297 -27.57 23.22 11.41
N PRO A 298 -26.80 22.54 12.27
CA PRO A 298 -26.06 21.33 11.90
C PRO A 298 -26.98 20.23 11.35
N ASP A 299 -26.50 19.47 10.36
CA ASP A 299 -27.22 18.29 9.88
C ASP A 299 -27.33 17.24 11.03
N PRO A 300 -28.45 16.51 11.16
CA PRO A 300 -28.61 15.48 12.19
C PRO A 300 -27.47 14.45 12.16
N GLY A 301 -26.96 14.07 13.35
CA GLY A 301 -25.84 13.13 13.50
C GLY A 301 -24.44 13.71 13.20
N SER A 302 -24.34 14.99 12.79
CA SER A 302 -23.04 15.62 12.51
C SER A 302 -22.28 16.08 13.76
N ILE A 303 -22.99 16.28 14.86
CA ILE A 303 -22.46 16.61 16.18
C ILE A 303 -22.73 15.40 17.07
N PRO A 304 -21.71 14.87 17.78
CA PRO A 304 -21.90 13.76 18.69
C PRO A 304 -22.65 14.18 19.95
N ASP A 305 -23.35 13.23 20.57
CA ASP A 305 -24.11 13.47 21.79
C ASP A 305 -23.24 13.25 23.05
N PRO A 306 -23.52 13.94 24.18
CA PRO A 306 -22.91 13.60 25.46
C PRO A 306 -23.15 12.12 25.82
N GLY A 307 -22.10 11.43 26.27
CA GLY A 307 -22.05 10.00 26.52
C GLY A 307 -21.51 9.16 25.36
N GLU A 308 -21.37 9.74 24.16
CA GLU A 308 -20.88 9.01 22.98
C GLU A 308 -19.37 8.73 23.08
N ARG A 309 -18.96 7.51 22.72
CA ARG A 309 -17.55 7.12 22.68
C ARG A 309 -17.00 7.25 21.28
N LEU A 310 -15.93 8.02 21.13
CA LEU A 310 -15.33 8.34 19.84
C LEU A 310 -13.82 8.07 19.85
N CYS A 311 -13.26 7.98 18.66
CA CYS A 311 -11.82 8.00 18.43
C CYS A 311 -11.46 9.18 17.53
N PHE A 312 -10.49 9.98 17.98
CA PHE A 312 -9.88 11.04 17.19
C PHE A 312 -8.44 10.67 16.85
N THR A 313 -8.00 11.07 15.67
CA THR A 313 -6.62 10.89 15.18
C THR A 313 -5.97 12.26 15.00
N LEU A 314 -4.67 12.33 15.21
CA LEU A 314 -3.86 13.53 14.93
C LEU A 314 -3.34 13.54 13.48
N PHE A 315 -3.49 12.44 12.75
CA PHE A 315 -3.17 12.33 11.33
C PHE A 315 -4.42 12.48 10.45
N GLU A 316 -4.23 13.06 9.26
CA GLU A 316 -5.28 13.19 8.24
C GLU A 316 -5.62 11.83 7.62
N HIS A 317 -6.91 11.56 7.43
CA HIS A 317 -7.38 10.31 6.78
C HIS A 317 -7.22 10.33 5.25
N SER A 318 -7.02 11.52 4.68
CA SER A 318 -6.84 11.74 3.25
C SER A 318 -5.87 12.91 3.05
N PRO A 319 -4.57 12.67 3.31
CA PRO A 319 -3.57 13.73 3.28
C PRO A 319 -3.49 14.38 1.91
N ARG A 320 -3.48 15.71 1.89
CA ARG A 320 -3.30 16.46 0.65
C ARG A 320 -1.85 16.36 0.17
N GLY A 321 -1.68 16.49 -1.15
CA GLY A 321 -0.35 16.59 -1.74
C GLY A 321 0.41 17.82 -1.24
N GLY A 322 1.74 17.70 -1.26
CA GLY A 322 2.65 18.83 -1.09
C GLY A 322 2.50 19.89 -2.19
N PRO A 323 3.31 20.96 -2.11
CA PRO A 323 3.28 22.05 -3.09
C PRO A 323 3.48 21.54 -4.52
N GLY A 324 2.97 22.31 -5.49
CA GLY A 324 3.18 22.03 -6.91
C GLY A 324 4.67 21.96 -7.24
N LEU A 325 5.04 21.00 -8.09
CA LEU A 325 6.39 20.89 -8.63
C LEU A 325 6.55 21.87 -9.80
N PRO A 326 7.76 22.42 -10.03
CA PRO A 326 8.02 23.32 -11.16
C PRO A 326 7.81 22.59 -12.49
N ASP A 327 7.65 23.38 -13.56
CA ASP A 327 7.66 22.84 -14.92
C ASP A 327 9.07 22.31 -15.27
N PRO A 328 9.19 21.33 -16.20
CA PRO A 328 10.49 20.75 -16.56
C PRO A 328 11.55 21.79 -16.95
N GLU A 329 11.14 22.87 -17.62
CA GLU A 329 11.99 23.99 -18.04
C GLU A 329 12.55 24.80 -16.87
N ASP A 330 11.84 24.81 -15.74
CA ASP A 330 12.18 25.53 -14.50
C ASP A 330 12.85 24.60 -13.46
N THR A 331 13.26 23.39 -13.86
CA THR A 331 13.93 22.45 -12.96
C THR A 331 15.28 23.01 -12.51
N PRO A 332 15.58 23.08 -11.20
CA PRO A 332 16.87 23.56 -10.72
C PRO A 332 18.05 22.80 -11.35
N TRP A 333 19.13 23.50 -11.69
CA TRP A 333 20.32 22.92 -12.33
C TRP A 333 20.95 21.75 -11.56
N THR A 334 20.73 21.69 -10.24
CA THR A 334 21.17 20.60 -9.36
C THR A 334 20.43 19.28 -9.61
N HIS A 335 19.25 19.33 -10.25
CA HIS A 335 18.38 18.17 -10.50
C HIS A 335 18.18 17.90 -12.00
N GLY A 336 18.24 18.94 -12.85
CA GLY A 336 18.15 18.83 -14.31
C GLY A 336 19.51 18.79 -15.03
N GLY A 337 20.63 18.92 -14.31
CA GLY A 337 21.96 19.13 -14.89
C GLY A 337 22.11 20.52 -15.52
N PRO A 338 23.32 20.93 -15.95
CA PRO A 338 23.49 22.15 -16.74
C PRO A 338 22.60 22.09 -18.00
N PRO A 339 22.05 23.25 -18.47
CA PRO A 339 21.19 23.29 -19.65
C PRO A 339 21.84 22.54 -20.82
N GLY A 340 21.24 21.43 -21.24
CA GLY A 340 21.72 20.58 -22.33
C GLY A 340 22.42 19.26 -21.95
N SER A 341 22.60 18.94 -20.66
CA SER A 341 23.39 17.75 -20.23
C SER A 341 22.59 16.53 -19.77
N LEU A 342 21.31 16.70 -19.42
CA LEU A 342 20.38 15.59 -19.15
C LEU A 342 19.10 15.83 -19.96
N THR A 343 19.18 15.64 -21.28
CA THR A 343 17.96 15.40 -22.04
C THR A 343 17.35 14.13 -21.48
N ALA A 344 16.16 14.25 -20.88
CA ALA A 344 15.29 13.10 -20.64
C ALA A 344 15.37 12.20 -21.89
N GLU A 345 15.63 10.91 -21.69
CA GLU A 345 15.65 9.97 -22.81
C GLU A 345 14.26 10.05 -23.44
N SER A 346 14.18 10.58 -24.67
CA SER A 346 12.91 10.70 -25.37
C SER A 346 12.33 9.31 -25.46
N ALA A 347 11.06 9.15 -25.07
CA ALA A 347 10.36 7.89 -25.29
C ALA A 347 10.55 7.46 -26.75
N ASP A 348 10.82 6.18 -26.96
CA ASP A 348 10.96 5.66 -28.32
C ASP A 348 9.69 6.03 -29.12
N PRO A 349 9.83 6.46 -30.37
CA PRO A 349 8.67 6.82 -31.18
C PRO A 349 7.74 5.61 -31.28
N PRO A 350 6.40 5.80 -31.21
CA PRO A 350 5.46 4.69 -31.35
C PRO A 350 5.69 4.02 -32.70
N THR A 351 5.83 2.70 -32.66
CA THR A 351 6.00 1.87 -33.85
C THR A 351 4.63 1.43 -34.36
N ALA A 352 4.51 1.01 -35.62
CA ALA A 352 3.27 0.42 -36.15
C ALA A 352 2.78 -0.78 -35.31
N GLU A 353 3.70 -1.38 -34.57
CA GLU A 353 3.52 -2.52 -33.69
C GLU A 353 2.87 -2.16 -32.35
N ASP A 354 2.92 -0.89 -31.93
CA ASP A 354 2.28 -0.38 -30.71
C ASP A 354 0.75 -0.21 -30.83
N PHE A 355 0.22 -0.36 -32.05
CA PHE A 355 -1.22 -0.21 -32.37
C PHE A 355 -1.94 -1.55 -32.58
N LEU A 356 -1.24 -2.68 -32.42
CA LEU A 356 -1.78 -4.04 -32.49
C LEU A 356 -2.34 -4.47 -31.13
#